data_AF-X1UVR8-F1
#
_entry.id   AF-X1UVR8-F1
#
_cell.length_a   1.000
_cell.length_b   1.000
_cell.length_c   1.000
_cell.angle_alpha   90.00
_cell.angle_beta   90.00
_cell.angle_gamma   90.00
#
_symmetry.space_group_name_H-M   'P 1'
#
loop_
_entity.id
_entity.type
_entity.pdbx_description
1 polymer ?
#
loop_
_entity_poly.entity_id
_entity_poly.type
_entity_poly.pdbx_seq_one_letter_code
_entity_poly.pdbx_strand_id
1 'polypeptide(L)'
;DDLQDLINNTMSAGRTSGGLIEASSAAGNVKVNLGTGFIKITDSPNGLTRSFNWPNTIIVAGALPGNIIDKETNYIYIDYSAGVPVPKATTDRTTIELNRMFTLGRVYRDGVTLHIVNSGSTELDFHSTMPPVSVTKRI
;
A
#
# COMPACT_ATOMS: atom_id res chain seq x y z
N ASP A 1 -8.97 17.60 -23.74
CA ASP A 1 -8.43 16.27 -24.07
C ASP A 1 -6.95 16.34 -23.82
N ASP A 2 -6.59 15.96 -22.60
CA ASP A 2 -5.40 16.40 -21.87
C ASP A 2 -5.36 15.77 -20.46
N LEU A 3 -6.51 15.51 -19.86
CA LEU A 3 -6.61 14.80 -18.58
C LEU A 3 -6.57 13.27 -18.74
N GLN A 4 -7.09 12.71 -19.83
CA GLN A 4 -7.05 11.26 -20.09
C GLN A 4 -5.62 10.78 -20.40
N ASP A 5 -4.86 11.56 -21.16
CA ASP A 5 -3.46 11.25 -21.49
C ASP A 5 -2.53 11.44 -20.28
N LEU A 6 -2.77 12.45 -19.44
CA LEU A 6 -2.05 12.61 -18.17
C LEU A 6 -2.32 11.44 -17.21
N ILE A 7 -3.57 10.96 -17.15
CA ILE A 7 -3.94 9.78 -16.37
C ILE A 7 -3.28 8.53 -16.97
N ASN A 8 -3.32 8.32 -18.29
CA ASN A 8 -2.69 7.15 -18.92
C ASN A 8 -1.15 7.13 -18.78
N ASN A 9 -0.49 8.29 -18.81
CA ASN A 9 0.97 8.41 -18.72
C ASN A 9 1.49 8.50 -17.27
N THR A 10 0.63 8.92 -16.31
CA THR A 10 0.96 8.99 -14.88
C THR A 10 0.50 7.75 -14.09
N MET A 11 -0.44 6.94 -14.62
CA MET A 11 -0.97 5.73 -13.96
C MET A 11 -0.07 4.47 -14.09
N SER A 12 1.18 4.59 -14.53
CA SER A 12 2.08 3.42 -14.64
C SER A 12 2.53 2.84 -13.29
N ALA A 13 2.23 3.49 -12.17
CA ALA A 13 2.41 2.93 -10.84
C ALA A 13 1.20 3.29 -9.98
N GLY A 14 0.39 2.28 -9.63
CA GLY A 14 -0.84 2.46 -8.87
C GLY A 14 -0.65 3.40 -7.67
N ARG A 15 -1.51 4.41 -7.56
CA ARG A 15 -1.54 5.32 -6.42
C ARG A 15 -2.30 4.66 -5.28
N THR A 16 -1.61 4.41 -4.17
CA THR A 16 -2.24 3.97 -2.92
C THR A 16 -2.31 5.14 -1.94
N SER A 17 -3.47 5.33 -1.32
CA SER A 17 -3.62 6.22 -0.16
C SER A 17 -3.68 5.36 1.11
N GLY A 18 -2.90 5.71 2.13
CA GLY A 18 -2.68 4.84 3.29
C GLY A 18 -1.65 3.73 3.01
N GLY A 19 -1.77 2.59 3.69
CA GLY A 19 -0.83 1.48 3.51
C GLY A 19 0.58 1.72 4.05
N LEU A 20 0.75 2.74 4.90
CA LEU A 20 2.03 3.05 5.54
C LEU A 20 2.52 1.82 6.31
N ILE A 21 3.76 1.44 6.05
CA ILE A 21 4.47 0.39 6.77
C ILE A 21 5.21 1.04 7.93
N GLU A 22 4.92 0.59 9.14
CA GLU A 22 5.54 1.05 10.37
C GLU A 22 5.87 -0.12 11.31
N ALA A 23 6.71 0.13 12.31
CA ALA A 23 6.94 -0.85 13.36
C ALA A 23 5.66 -1.03 14.19
N SER A 24 5.35 -2.28 14.56
CA SER A 24 4.26 -2.52 15.50
C SER A 24 4.72 -2.33 16.95
N SER A 25 3.79 -2.34 17.90
CA SER A 25 4.11 -2.32 19.34
C SER A 25 4.86 -3.57 19.82
N ALA A 26 4.73 -4.70 19.12
CA ALA A 26 5.52 -5.90 19.36
C ALA A 26 6.82 -5.85 18.56
N ALA A 27 7.95 -6.11 19.23
CA ALA A 27 9.29 -5.95 18.67
C ALA A 27 9.52 -6.80 17.41
N GLY A 28 10.04 -6.17 16.36
CA GLY A 28 10.31 -6.79 15.06
C GLY A 28 9.08 -7.16 14.22
N ASN A 29 7.85 -6.99 14.73
CA ASN A 29 6.64 -7.11 13.94
C ASN A 29 6.39 -5.83 13.15
N VAL A 30 5.73 -5.97 12.01
CA VAL A 30 5.37 -4.86 11.13
C VAL A 30 3.88 -4.60 11.21
N LYS A 31 3.49 -3.33 11.26
CA LYS A 31 2.12 -2.87 11.07
C LYS A 31 1.99 -2.26 9.68
N VAL A 32 1.03 -2.74 8.91
CA VAL A 32 0.59 -2.09 7.67
C VAL A 32 -0.71 -1.39 7.97
N ASN A 33 -0.71 -0.07 7.82
CA ASN A 33 -1.90 0.72 8.08
C ASN A 33 -2.98 0.46 7.04
N LEU A 34 -4.23 0.75 7.44
CA LEU A 34 -5.37 0.74 6.55
C LEU A 34 -5.03 1.57 5.31
N GLY A 35 -5.56 1.15 4.17
CA GLY A 35 -5.33 1.85 2.94
C GLY A 35 -6.35 1.49 1.89
N THR A 36 -6.31 2.26 0.82
CA THR A 36 -7.14 2.11 -0.36
C THR A 36 -6.24 2.08 -1.59
N GLY A 37 -6.57 1.21 -2.54
CA GLY A 37 -5.84 1.07 -3.79
C GLY A 37 -6.78 0.73 -4.94
N PHE A 38 -6.21 0.62 -6.15
CA PHE A 38 -6.92 0.26 -7.38
C PHE A 38 -6.28 -0.97 -8.00
N ILE A 39 -7.08 -2.01 -8.30
CA ILE A 39 -6.58 -3.28 -8.82
C ILE A 39 -7.56 -3.88 -9.81
N LYS A 40 -7.04 -4.69 -10.74
CA LYS A 40 -7.87 -5.41 -11.70
C LYS A 40 -8.55 -6.57 -10.99
N ILE A 41 -9.87 -6.71 -11.17
CA ILE A 41 -10.65 -7.81 -10.56
C ILE A 41 -10.48 -9.15 -11.29
N THR A 42 -9.84 -9.16 -12.45
CA THR A 42 -9.53 -10.38 -13.21
C THR A 42 -8.07 -10.37 -13.64
N ASP A 43 -7.48 -11.55 -13.82
CA ASP A 43 -6.14 -11.73 -14.39
C ASP A 43 -6.18 -11.51 -15.92
N SER A 44 -6.52 -10.29 -16.31
CA SER A 44 -6.52 -9.86 -17.70
C SER A 44 -6.09 -8.41 -17.76
N PRO A 45 -5.20 -8.03 -18.68
CA PRO A 45 -4.80 -6.63 -18.86
C PRO A 45 -6.00 -5.72 -19.21
N ASN A 46 -7.11 -6.28 -19.71
CA ASN A 46 -8.36 -5.57 -20.02
C ASN A 46 -9.43 -5.71 -18.92
N GLY A 47 -9.10 -6.35 -17.80
CA GLY A 47 -9.98 -6.51 -16.65
C GLY A 47 -10.38 -5.17 -16.04
N LEU A 48 -11.61 -5.11 -15.54
CA LEU A 48 -12.14 -3.94 -14.82
C LEU A 48 -11.22 -3.62 -13.62
N THR A 49 -10.81 -2.35 -13.51
CA THR A 49 -10.11 -1.85 -12.33
C THR A 49 -11.15 -1.40 -11.30
N ARG A 50 -11.04 -1.87 -10.06
CA ARG A 50 -11.89 -1.43 -8.94
C ARG A 50 -11.06 -0.88 -7.79
N SER A 51 -11.62 0.10 -7.08
CA SER A 51 -11.10 0.54 -5.80
C SER A 51 -11.39 -0.51 -4.73
N PHE A 52 -10.43 -0.75 -3.84
CA PHE A 52 -10.59 -1.63 -2.69
C PHE A 52 -9.94 -1.02 -1.46
N ASN A 53 -10.40 -1.44 -0.29
CA ASN A 53 -9.83 -1.09 1.01
C ASN A 53 -9.25 -2.34 1.68
N TRP A 54 -8.22 -2.13 2.51
CA TRP A 54 -7.72 -3.17 3.42
C TRP A 54 -7.64 -2.62 4.85
N PRO A 55 -7.84 -3.47 5.87
CA PRO A 55 -7.74 -3.06 7.26
C PRO A 55 -6.27 -2.94 7.71
N ASN A 56 -6.08 -2.35 8.90
CA ASN A 56 -4.81 -2.44 9.61
C ASN A 56 -4.42 -3.91 9.79
N THR A 57 -3.19 -4.27 9.43
CA THR A 57 -2.71 -5.65 9.48
C THR A 57 -1.37 -5.70 10.20
N ILE A 58 -1.24 -6.65 11.14
CA ILE A 58 0.03 -6.96 11.77
C ILE A 58 0.63 -8.18 11.08
N ILE A 59 1.82 -8.01 10.52
CA ILE A 59 2.63 -9.12 10.00
C ILE A 59 3.67 -9.45 11.05
N VAL A 60 3.60 -10.67 11.57
CA VAL A 60 4.42 -11.10 12.70
C VAL A 60 5.85 -11.45 12.26
N ALA A 61 6.76 -11.29 13.20
CA ALA A 61 8.08 -11.88 13.23
C ALA A 61 8.05 -13.39 13.09
N GLY A 62 9.02 -13.99 12.39
CA GLY A 62 9.33 -15.41 12.56
C GLY A 62 10.06 -16.01 11.38
N ALA A 63 10.29 -17.32 11.44
CA ALA A 63 11.02 -18.07 10.42
C ALA A 63 10.10 -18.72 9.36
N LEU A 64 8.79 -18.60 9.49
CA LEU A 64 7.83 -19.21 8.57
C LEU A 64 7.51 -18.30 7.38
N PRO A 65 7.27 -18.86 6.17
CA PRO A 65 6.81 -18.08 5.03
C PRO A 65 5.57 -17.23 5.37
N GLY A 66 5.55 -15.98 4.92
CA GLY A 66 4.50 -15.01 5.25
C GLY A 66 4.79 -14.13 6.47
N ASN A 67 5.80 -14.47 7.27
CA ASN A 67 6.28 -13.64 8.37
C ASN A 67 7.36 -12.65 7.90
N ILE A 68 7.72 -11.71 8.78
CA ILE A 68 8.92 -10.88 8.63
C ILE A 68 10.13 -11.71 9.05
N ILE A 69 10.88 -12.19 8.06
CA ILE A 69 12.07 -13.02 8.22
C ILE A 69 13.28 -12.14 8.60
N ASP A 70 14.06 -12.61 9.58
CA ASP A 70 15.26 -11.90 10.04
C ASP A 70 16.41 -11.99 9.04
N LYS A 71 17.22 -10.93 8.96
CA LYS A 71 18.37 -10.79 8.04
C LYS A 71 18.06 -10.97 6.57
N GLU A 72 16.79 -10.81 6.19
CA GLU A 72 16.30 -10.94 4.83
C GLU A 72 15.53 -9.69 4.39
N THR A 73 15.48 -9.47 3.08
CA THR A 73 14.62 -8.42 2.51
C THR A 73 13.19 -8.95 2.38
N ASN A 74 12.27 -8.40 3.17
CA ASN A 74 10.85 -8.76 3.12
C ASN A 74 10.10 -7.75 2.26
N TYR A 75 9.49 -8.20 1.17
CA TYR A 75 8.61 -7.40 0.33
C TYR A 75 7.21 -7.42 0.93
N ILE A 76 6.68 -6.24 1.23
CA ILE A 76 5.32 -6.07 1.73
C ILE A 76 4.44 -5.73 0.54
N TYR A 77 3.36 -6.49 0.35
CA TYR A 77 2.48 -6.35 -0.80
C TYR A 77 1.02 -6.58 -0.39
N ILE A 78 0.10 -6.09 -1.20
CA ILE A 78 -1.32 -6.44 -1.08
C ILE A 78 -1.62 -7.61 -2.01
N ASP A 79 -2.28 -8.64 -1.48
CA ASP A 79 -2.76 -9.79 -2.22
C ASP A 79 -4.29 -9.72 -2.37
N TYR A 80 -4.79 -9.68 -3.62
CA TYR A 80 -6.21 -9.67 -3.94
C TYR A 80 -6.75 -11.04 -4.41
N SER A 81 -5.97 -12.11 -4.31
CA SER A 81 -6.31 -13.44 -4.89
C SER A 81 -7.62 -14.06 -4.38
N ALA A 82 -8.10 -13.68 -3.18
CA ALA A 82 -9.33 -14.19 -2.56
C ALA A 82 -10.51 -13.18 -2.60
N GLY A 83 -10.41 -12.10 -3.37
CA GLY A 83 -11.45 -11.05 -3.48
C GLY A 83 -11.48 -10.06 -2.31
N VAL A 84 -10.79 -10.36 -1.21
CA VAL A 84 -10.50 -9.43 -0.11
C VAL A 84 -9.01 -9.11 -0.13
N PRO A 85 -8.62 -7.83 -0.31
CA PRO A 85 -7.21 -7.43 -0.31
C PRO A 85 -6.62 -7.53 1.09
N VAL A 86 -5.48 -8.23 1.21
CA VAL A 86 -4.79 -8.41 2.50
C VAL A 86 -3.29 -8.08 2.34
N PRO A 87 -2.71 -7.26 3.24
CA PRO A 87 -1.27 -7.10 3.33
C PRO A 87 -0.56 -8.41 3.71
N LYS A 88 0.46 -8.77 2.94
CA LYS A 88 1.30 -9.96 3.14
C LYS A 88 2.78 -9.62 2.98
N ALA A 89 3.63 -10.52 3.48
CA ALA A 89 5.09 -10.46 3.29
C ALA A 89 5.60 -11.67 2.50
N THR A 90 6.66 -11.47 1.73
CA THR A 90 7.43 -12.53 1.08
C THR A 90 8.89 -12.10 0.95
N THR A 91 9.83 -13.04 1.01
CA THR A 91 11.24 -12.79 0.66
C THR A 91 11.51 -12.99 -0.83
N ASP A 92 10.60 -13.67 -1.54
CA ASP A 92 10.72 -13.91 -2.97
C ASP A 92 9.84 -12.95 -3.76
N ARG A 93 10.48 -11.94 -4.37
CA ARG A 93 9.81 -10.94 -5.21
C ARG A 93 9.12 -11.55 -6.44
N THR A 94 9.60 -12.69 -6.94
CA THR A 94 9.06 -13.30 -8.18
C THR A 94 7.67 -13.90 -7.98
N THR A 95 7.28 -14.13 -6.72
CA THR A 95 5.94 -14.61 -6.36
C THR A 95 4.86 -13.53 -6.41
N ILE A 96 5.24 -12.25 -6.56
CA ILE A 96 4.31 -11.12 -6.61
C ILE A 96 3.82 -10.93 -8.05
N GLU A 97 2.54 -11.24 -8.26
CA GLU A 97 1.85 -11.18 -9.56
C GLU A 97 1.27 -9.77 -9.81
N LEU A 98 1.77 -9.05 -10.82
CA LEU A 98 1.53 -7.61 -10.97
C LEU A 98 0.10 -7.19 -11.38
N ASN A 99 -0.76 -8.12 -11.81
CA ASN A 99 -2.15 -7.80 -12.14
C ASN A 99 -3.04 -7.77 -10.90
N ARG A 100 -2.83 -8.69 -9.94
CA ARG A 100 -3.66 -8.84 -8.72
C ARG A 100 -2.89 -8.64 -7.41
N MET A 101 -1.63 -8.24 -7.50
CA MET A 101 -0.81 -7.86 -6.36
C MET A 101 0.00 -6.61 -6.68
N PHE A 102 0.29 -5.82 -5.66
CA PHE A 102 1.22 -4.70 -5.78
C PHE A 102 2.01 -4.53 -4.50
N THR A 103 3.26 -4.11 -4.64
CA THR A 103 4.19 -3.89 -3.53
C THR A 103 3.92 -2.53 -2.87
N LEU A 104 3.81 -2.51 -1.55
CA LEU A 104 3.74 -1.31 -0.71
C LEU A 104 5.11 -0.85 -0.21
N GLY A 105 6.09 -1.74 -0.16
CA GLY A 105 7.42 -1.41 0.32
C GLY A 105 8.26 -2.63 0.67
N ARG A 106 9.36 -2.37 1.37
CA ARG A 106 10.32 -3.39 1.82
C ARG A 106 10.64 -3.17 3.28
N VAL A 107 10.90 -4.27 3.98
CA VAL A 107 11.34 -4.29 5.36
C VAL A 107 12.54 -5.22 5.47
N TYR A 108 13.66 -4.68 5.91
CA TYR A 108 14.79 -5.49 6.35
C TYR A 108 14.79 -5.54 7.88
N ARG A 109 14.86 -6.74 8.43
CA ARG A 109 14.86 -6.97 9.87
C ARG A 109 16.26 -7.35 10.34
N ASP A 110 16.68 -6.72 11.44
CA ASP A 110 17.90 -7.06 12.16
C ASP A 110 17.56 -7.29 13.64
N GLY A 111 17.27 -8.54 14.00
CA GLY A 111 16.85 -8.94 15.33
C GLY A 111 15.49 -8.33 15.70
N VAL A 112 15.51 -7.22 16.42
CA VAL A 112 14.30 -6.44 16.79
C VAL A 112 14.20 -5.11 16.05
N THR A 113 15.28 -4.70 15.37
CA THR A 113 15.36 -3.46 14.60
C THR A 113 14.75 -3.68 13.22
N LEU A 114 14.00 -2.69 12.74
CA LEU A 114 13.38 -2.69 11.42
C LEU A 114 13.92 -1.53 10.58
N HIS A 115 14.38 -1.85 9.38
CA HIS A 115 14.72 -0.88 8.34
C HIS A 115 13.60 -0.91 7.30
N ILE A 116 12.78 0.12 7.29
CA ILE A 116 11.56 0.17 6.48
C ILE A 116 11.75 1.15 5.33
N VAL A 117 11.43 0.70 4.13
CA VAL A 117 11.35 1.52 2.92
C VAL A 117 9.93 1.45 2.39
N ASN A 118 9.17 2.53 2.57
CA ASN A 118 7.85 2.67 1.96
C ASN A 118 8.00 2.96 0.47
N SER A 119 7.23 2.27 -0.38
CA SER A 119 7.28 2.40 -1.84
C SER A 119 5.85 2.27 -2.39
N GLY A 120 5.19 3.40 -2.64
CA GLY A 120 3.79 3.45 -3.11
C GLY A 120 2.91 4.44 -2.35
N SER A 121 3.36 4.94 -1.19
CA SER A 121 2.69 6.01 -0.45
C SER A 121 2.95 7.37 -1.10
N THR A 122 2.10 7.80 -2.03
CA THR A 122 1.88 9.24 -2.20
C THR A 122 0.85 9.65 -1.16
N GLU A 123 1.32 10.23 -0.07
CA GLU A 123 0.49 10.99 0.87
C GLU A 123 -0.02 12.22 0.11
N LEU A 124 -1.24 12.10 -0.40
CA LEU A 124 -1.93 13.25 -0.97
C LEU A 124 -2.63 13.94 0.21
N ASP A 125 -1.93 14.86 0.86
CA ASP A 125 -2.60 15.87 1.68
C ASP A 125 -3.40 16.75 0.72
N PHE A 126 -4.69 16.44 0.55
CA PHE A 126 -5.62 17.46 0.10
C PHE A 126 -5.78 18.44 1.25
N HIS A 127 -4.80 19.31 1.40
CA HIS A 127 -4.91 20.47 2.23
C HIS A 127 -5.98 21.38 1.62
N SER A 128 -7.24 21.11 1.95
CA SER A 128 -8.26 22.14 1.92
C SER A 128 -8.03 23.06 3.11
N THR A 129 -7.00 23.92 3.03
CA THR A 129 -7.15 25.26 3.60
C THR A 129 -7.58 26.20 2.50
N MET A 130 -8.83 26.05 2.09
CA MET A 130 -9.54 27.27 1.76
C MET A 130 -9.80 27.99 3.09
N PRO A 131 -9.30 29.22 3.29
CA PRO A 131 -9.73 30.01 4.44
C PRO A 131 -11.25 30.20 4.35
N PRO A 132 -11.96 30.24 5.49
CA PRO A 132 -13.40 30.45 5.47
C PRO A 132 -13.70 31.80 4.81
N VAL A 133 -14.41 31.78 3.67
CA VAL A 133 -14.98 33.00 3.09
C VAL A 133 -16.05 33.47 4.06
N SER A 134 -15.69 34.44 4.90
CA SER A 134 -16.65 35.15 5.74
C SER A 134 -17.54 36.00 4.83
N VAL A 135 -18.74 35.51 4.53
CA VAL A 135 -19.79 36.34 3.93
C VAL A 135 -20.34 37.23 5.05
N THR A 136 -19.78 38.42 5.21
CA THR A 136 -20.42 39.49 5.99
C THR A 136 -21.63 39.97 5.20
N LYS A 137 -22.82 39.48 5.55
CA LYS A 137 -24.08 40.08 5.12
C LYS A 137 -24.22 41.42 5.84
N ARG A 138 -23.88 42.52 5.17
CA ARG A 138 -24.27 43.86 5.62
C ARG A 138 -25.77 44.01 5.39
N ILE A 139 -26.53 44.18 6.46
CA ILE A 139 -27.84 44.86 6.46
C ILE A 139 -27.68 46.04 7.41
#